data_AF-A0A932EAB0-F1
#
_entry.id   AF-A0A932EAB0-F1
#
_cell.length_a   1.000
_cell.length_b   1.000
_cell.length_c   1.000
_cell.angle_alpha   90.00
_cell.angle_beta   90.00
_cell.angle_gamma   90.00
#
_symmetry.space_group_name_H-M   'P 1'
#
loop_
_entity.id
_entity.type
_entity.pdbx_description
1 polymer ?
#
loop_
_entity_poly.entity_id
_entity_poly.type
_entity_poly.pdbx_seq_one_letter_code
_entity_poly.pdbx_strand_id
1 'polypeptide(L)'
;VGMATNIPPHNLSEVIDGTVHLIDHPEATMEEITRFIKGPDFPTGGLIYNPAEIRAAYAAGKGRILIRARAEIEGPARKCADCN
;
A
#
# COMPACT_ATOMS: atom_id res chain seq x y z
N VAL A 1 -2.87 -11.38 29.11
CA VAL A 1 -2.47 -10.32 28.14
C VAL A 1 -1.76 -11.03 26.99
N GLY A 2 -2.28 -10.99 25.76
CA GLY A 2 -1.78 -11.87 24.68
C GLY A 2 -2.20 -11.48 23.26
N MET A 3 -2.59 -10.22 23.04
CA MET A 3 -2.97 -9.71 21.73
C MET A 3 -2.05 -8.56 21.33
N ALA A 4 -1.71 -8.50 20.04
CA ALA A 4 -0.98 -7.39 19.44
C ALA A 4 -1.77 -6.90 18.22
N THR A 5 -1.75 -5.60 18.00
CA THR A 5 -2.34 -4.96 16.81
C THR A 5 -1.28 -4.12 16.13
N ASN A 6 -1.30 -4.12 14.81
CA ASN A 6 -0.46 -3.27 13.98
C ASN A 6 -1.26 -2.87 12.75
N ILE A 7 -1.75 -1.63 12.74
CA ILE A 7 -2.57 -1.07 11.67
C ILE A 7 -1.75 0.05 11.02
N PRO A 8 -1.47 -0.02 9.71
CA PRO A 8 -0.66 0.98 9.03
C PRO A 8 -1.46 2.28 8.83
N PRO A 9 -0.77 3.43 8.65
CA PRO A 9 -1.42 4.71 8.35
C PRO A 9 -2.03 4.74 6.93
N HIS A 10 -3.05 5.57 6.76
CA HIS A 10 -3.75 5.81 5.50
C HIS A 10 -3.92 7.29 5.22
N ASN A 11 -4.15 7.63 3.96
CA ASN A 11 -4.43 9.01 3.58
C ASN A 11 -5.84 9.42 4.02
N LEU A 12 -5.96 10.58 4.69
CA LEU A 12 -7.23 11.06 5.23
C LEU A 12 -8.28 11.30 4.14
N SER A 13 -7.88 11.85 2.99
CA SER A 13 -8.83 12.16 1.91
C SER A 13 -9.44 10.88 1.34
N GLU A 14 -8.61 9.84 1.12
CA GLU A 14 -9.07 8.54 0.64
C GLU A 14 -10.05 7.87 1.62
N VAL A 15 -9.79 7.99 2.93
CA VAL A 15 -10.68 7.46 3.96
C VAL A 15 -12.00 8.20 4.01
N ILE A 16 -12.01 9.53 3.88
CA ILE A 16 -13.23 10.33 3.83
C ILE A 16 -14.06 9.95 2.61
N ASP A 17 -13.44 9.88 1.42
CA ASP A 17 -14.13 9.53 0.18
C ASP A 17 -14.76 8.13 0.25
N GLY A 18 -14.01 7.15 0.77
CA GLY A 18 -14.53 5.79 0.99
C GLY A 18 -15.67 5.75 2.01
N THR A 19 -15.60 6.57 3.06
CA THR A 19 -16.65 6.65 4.09
C THR A 19 -17.93 7.28 3.53
N VAL A 20 -17.80 8.38 2.76
CA VAL A 20 -18.95 9.01 2.09
C VAL A 20 -19.61 8.02 1.13
N HIS A 21 -18.81 7.28 0.35
CA HIS A 21 -19.33 6.27 -0.55
C HIS A 21 -20.10 5.16 0.18
N LEU A 22 -19.59 4.70 1.34
CA LEU A 22 -20.24 3.68 2.17
C LEU A 22 -21.54 4.20 2.82
N ILE A 23 -21.63 5.50 3.12
CA ILE A 23 -22.88 6.12 3.60
C ILE A 23 -23.95 6.08 2.51
N ASP A 24 -23.59 6.40 1.26
CA ASP A 24 -24.52 6.38 0.13
C ASP A 24 -24.87 4.96 -0.34
N HIS A 25 -23.93 4.02 -0.20
CA HIS A 25 -24.05 2.62 -0.63
C HIS A 25 -23.66 1.68 0.53
N PRO A 26 -24.60 1.36 1.44
CA PRO A 26 -24.31 0.56 2.63
C PRO A 26 -23.85 -0.88 2.35
N GLU A 27 -24.22 -1.41 1.18
CA GLU A 27 -23.85 -2.76 0.74
C GLU A 27 -22.63 -2.77 -0.19
N ALA A 28 -21.88 -1.67 -0.22
CA ALA A 28 -20.64 -1.58 -0.99
C ALA A 28 -19.69 -2.72 -0.58
N THR A 29 -19.14 -3.37 -1.59
CA THR A 29 -18.21 -4.48 -1.41
C THR A 29 -16.82 -3.99 -1.04
N MET A 30 -16.01 -4.85 -0.44
CA MET A 30 -14.60 -4.53 -0.14
C MET A 30 -13.84 -4.10 -1.40
N GLU A 31 -14.17 -4.68 -2.56
CA GLU A 31 -13.56 -4.35 -3.84
C GLU A 31 -13.87 -2.93 -4.31
N GLU A 32 -15.05 -2.41 -3.97
CA GLU A 32 -15.45 -1.03 -4.27
C GLU A 32 -14.77 -0.06 -3.31
N ILE A 33 -14.72 -0.39 -2.01
CA ILE A 33 -14.05 0.43 -1.00
C ILE A 33 -12.54 0.54 -1.29
N THR A 34 -11.90 -0.55 -1.73
CA THR A 34 -10.46 -0.54 -2.07
C THR A 34 -10.14 0.26 -3.33
N ARG A 35 -11.15 0.70 -4.12
CA ARG A 35 -10.92 1.66 -5.22
C ARG A 35 -10.67 3.07 -4.70
N PHE A 36 -11.30 3.42 -3.58
CA PHE A 36 -11.09 4.71 -2.89
C PHE A 36 -9.83 4.66 -2.03
N ILE A 37 -9.70 3.61 -1.21
CA ILE A 37 -8.54 3.40 -0.33
C ILE A 37 -7.55 2.50 -1.06
N LYS A 38 -6.60 3.13 -1.78
CA LYS A 38 -5.67 2.41 -2.66
C LYS A 38 -4.65 1.58 -1.90
N GLY A 39 -4.31 2.04 -0.70
CA GLY A 39 -3.37 1.36 0.17
C GLY A 39 -2.94 2.23 1.36
N PRO A 40 -2.00 1.72 2.16
CA PRO A 40 -1.42 2.47 3.26
C PRO A 40 -0.49 3.58 2.77
N ASP A 41 -0.52 4.71 3.45
CA ASP A 41 0.28 5.90 3.15
C ASP A 41 1.24 6.18 4.30
N PHE A 42 2.51 5.87 4.10
CA PHE A 42 3.54 6.06 5.12
C PHE A 42 4.13 7.47 5.05
N PRO A 43 4.34 8.17 6.18
CA PRO A 43 4.89 9.53 6.18
C PRO A 43 6.33 9.59 5.63
N THR A 44 7.06 8.47 5.66
CA THR A 44 8.40 8.32 5.08
C THR A 44 8.38 8.08 3.56
N GLY A 45 7.19 7.97 2.97
CA GLY A 45 7.00 7.41 1.64
C GLY A 45 7.48 5.95 1.57
N GLY A 46 7.72 5.49 0.34
CA GLY A 46 8.18 4.14 0.06
C GLY A 46 7.48 3.57 -1.17
N LEU A 47 8.03 2.48 -1.69
CA LEU A 47 7.39 1.70 -2.75
C LEU A 47 6.76 0.48 -2.12
N ILE A 48 5.44 0.40 -2.18
CA ILE A 48 4.68 -0.78 -1.74
C ILE A 48 4.49 -1.71 -2.93
N TYR A 49 4.84 -2.98 -2.74
CA TYR A 49 4.66 -4.01 -3.77
C TYR A 49 3.45 -4.87 -3.46
N ASN A 50 2.92 -5.48 -4.52
CA ASN A 50 1.87 -6.50 -4.48
C ASN A 50 0.51 -6.03 -3.94
N PRO A 51 -0.30 -5.32 -4.76
CA PRO A 51 -1.63 -4.85 -4.34
C PRO A 51 -2.61 -6.00 -4.01
N ALA A 52 -2.33 -7.22 -4.45
CA ALA A 52 -3.15 -8.38 -4.09
C ALA A 52 -3.01 -8.75 -2.60
N GLU A 53 -1.80 -8.63 -2.02
CA GLU A 53 -1.58 -8.88 -0.59
C GLU A 53 -2.27 -7.83 0.28
N ILE A 54 -2.30 -6.58 -0.17
CA ILE A 54 -3.02 -5.49 0.51
C ILE A 54 -4.52 -5.78 0.55
N ARG A 55 -5.10 -6.18 -0.60
CA ARG A 55 -6.52 -6.56 -0.68
C ARG A 55 -6.84 -7.74 0.24
N ALA A 56 -5.99 -8.76 0.26
CA ALA A 56 -6.14 -9.90 1.16
C ALA A 56 -6.04 -9.48 2.64
N ALA A 57 -5.13 -8.56 2.97
CA ALA A 57 -4.97 -8.03 4.31
C ALA A 57 -6.21 -7.25 4.78
N TYR A 58 -6.84 -6.48 3.90
CA TYR A 58 -8.09 -5.77 4.21
C TYR A 58 -9.28 -6.72 4.34
N ALA A 59 -9.38 -7.75 3.51
CA ALA A 59 -10.46 -8.73 3.61
C ALA A 59 -10.34 -9.63 4.85
N ALA A 60 -9.12 -10.08 5.19
CA ALA A 60 -8.89 -11.03 6.28
C ALA A 60 -8.51 -10.38 7.62
N GLY A 61 -8.23 -9.07 7.64
CA GLY A 61 -7.73 -8.34 8.82
C GLY A 61 -6.31 -8.73 9.24
N LYS A 62 -5.63 -9.57 8.46
CA LYS A 62 -4.24 -10.02 8.67
C LYS A 62 -3.54 -10.18 7.34
N GLY A 63 -2.32 -9.71 7.24
CA GLY A 63 -1.52 -9.81 6.03
C GLY A 63 -0.17 -9.16 6.19
N ARG A 64 0.69 -9.37 5.19
CA ARG A 64 2.01 -8.74 5.12
C ARG A 64 1.95 -7.61 4.12
N ILE A 65 2.70 -6.55 4.40
CA ILE A 65 2.85 -5.41 3.50
C ILE A 65 4.34 -5.24 3.25
N LEU A 66 4.76 -5.42 2.00
CA LEU A 66 6.15 -5.33 1.61
C LEU A 66 6.46 -3.89 1.19
N ILE A 67 7.35 -3.24 1.93
CA ILE A 67 7.80 -1.87 1.68
C ILE A 67 9.26 -1.93 1.24
N ARG A 68 9.60 -1.18 0.19
CA ARG A 68 10.97 -0.99 -0.28
C ARG A 68 11.32 0.50 -0.31
N ALA A 69 12.57 0.81 -0.01
CA ALA A 69 13.12 2.14 -0.23
C ALA A 69 13.18 2.46 -1.73
N ARG A 70 12.94 3.74 -2.08
CA ARG A 70 13.27 4.24 -3.41
C ARG A 70 14.77 4.52 -3.45
N ALA A 71 15.48 3.90 -4.37
CA ALA A 71 16.90 4.12 -4.60
C ALA A 71 17.13 4.40 -6.08
N GLU A 72 17.96 5.40 -6.37
CA GLU A 72 18.40 5.75 -7.71
C GLU A 72 19.91 5.57 -7.78
N ILE A 73 20.40 5.01 -8.89
CA ILE A 73 21.84 4.81 -9.11
C ILE A 73 22.33 5.98 -9.96
N GLU A 74 23.06 6.90 -9.34
CA GLU A 74 23.73 7.98 -10.05
C GLU A 74 25.18 7.59 -10.36
N GLY A 75 25.53 7.51 -11.65
CA GLY A 75 26.89 7.29 -12.12
C GLY A 75 26.96 7.20 -13.65
N PRO A 76 28.12 7.50 -14.28
CA PRO A 76 28.28 7.20 -15.69
C PRO A 76 28.15 5.69 -15.86
N ALA A 77 27.30 5.26 -16.80
CA ALA A 77 27.21 3.86 -17.18
C ALA A 77 28.63 3.38 -17.50
N ARG A 78 29.20 2.55 -16.63
CA ARG A 78 30.44 1.85 -16.95
C ARG A 78 30.10 0.93 -18.10
N LYS A 79 30.34 1.38 -19.34
CA LYS A 79 30.55 0.48 -20.47
C LYS A 79 31.65 -0.46 -19.98
N CYS A 80 31.36 -1.75 -19.91
CA CYS A 80 32.40 -2.75 -19.76
C CYS A 80 33.42 -2.52 -20.88
N ALA A 81 34.51 -1.83 -20.57
CA ALA A 81 35.75 -2.02 -21.27
C ALA A 81 36.30 -3.34 -20.76
N ASP A 82 36.75 -4.18 -21.70
CA ASP A 82 37.55 -5.37 -21.46
C ASP A 82 36.77 -6.66 -21.13
N CYS A 83 36.03 -7.16 -22.13
CA CYS A 83 36.04 -8.60 -22.40
C CYS A 83 37.03 -8.84 -23.55
N ASN A 84 38.26 -9.22 -23.19
CA ASN A 84 39.22 -9.85 -24.10
C ASN A 84 38.92 -11.36 -24.14
#